data_AF-A0A0G4H381-F1
#
_entry.id   AF-A0A0G4H381-F1
#
_cell.length_a   1.000
_cell.length_b   1.000
_cell.length_c   1.000
_cell.angle_alpha   90.00
_cell.angle_beta   90.00
_cell.angle_gamma   90.00
#
_symmetry.space_group_name_H-M   'P 1'
#
loop_
_entity.id
_entity.type
_entity.pdbx_description
1 polymer ?
#
loop_
_entity_poly.entity_id
_entity_poly.type
_entity_poly.pdbx_seq_one_letter_code
_entity_poly.pdbx_strand_id
1 'polypeptide(L)'
;MTHRSVAEIIAVLRRRTNIREELTGVLADPLNMGDVHFRLMTQHPKWFHLEKDPELPGKAVVAFFKLLWDKTNPLRDKLKLDILAGHTNPKAFIEVSVSEACQTAGVAPMLTPRSSGGFSALISHLSAVAERRRELADYFASRRTHSGAVGKEELLSAIQHDGLQAVETTANEMAKGLPVYVLTFV
;
A
#
# COMPACT_ATOMS: atom_id res chain seq x y z
N MET A 1 29.44 -14.31 -7.95
CA MET A 1 28.12 -13.70 -8.18
C MET A 1 28.27 -12.19 -8.14
N THR A 2 28.16 -11.50 -9.27
CA THR A 2 28.33 -10.05 -9.38
C THR A 2 27.06 -9.33 -8.91
N HIS A 3 27.12 -8.64 -7.77
CA HIS A 3 26.08 -7.73 -7.30
C HIS A 3 26.00 -6.53 -8.25
N ARG A 4 24.96 -6.45 -9.07
CA ARG A 4 24.60 -5.20 -9.75
C ARG A 4 23.91 -4.28 -8.75
N SER A 5 24.24 -3.00 -8.79
CA SER A 5 23.56 -2.00 -7.97
C SER A 5 22.10 -1.85 -8.42
N VAL A 6 21.21 -1.48 -7.50
CA VAL A 6 19.78 -1.21 -7.82
C VAL A 6 19.66 -0.14 -8.93
N ALA A 7 20.57 0.83 -8.94
CA ALA A 7 20.65 1.86 -9.98
C ALA A 7 20.96 1.28 -11.37
N GLU A 8 21.83 0.27 -11.46
CA GLU A 8 22.14 -0.43 -12.71
C GLU A 8 20.97 -1.29 -13.19
N ILE A 9 20.24 -1.95 -12.29
CA ILE A 9 19.03 -2.70 -12.66
C ILE A 9 17.98 -1.75 -13.24
N ILE A 10 17.74 -0.61 -12.59
CA ILE A 10 16.83 0.42 -13.09
C ILE A 10 17.31 0.99 -14.43
N ALA A 11 18.62 1.21 -14.60
CA ALA A 11 19.19 1.72 -15.84
C ALA A 11 19.06 0.72 -17.01
N VAL A 12 19.18 -0.58 -16.75
CA VAL A 12 18.97 -1.66 -17.74
C VAL A 12 17.51 -1.73 -18.16
N LEU A 13 16.57 -1.66 -17.22
CA LEU A 13 15.13 -1.64 -17.52
C LEU A 13 14.72 -0.39 -18.32
N ARG A 14 15.47 0.72 -18.20
CA ARG A 14 15.20 1.98 -18.92
C ARG A 14 15.58 1.98 -20.41
N ARG A 15 16.45 1.08 -20.90
CA ARG A 15 17.06 1.19 -22.25
C ARG A 15 16.36 0.44 -23.39
N ARG A 16 15.35 -0.40 -23.15
CA ARG A 16 14.64 -1.11 -24.24
C ARG A 16 13.21 -0.58 -24.39
N THR A 17 12.85 -0.20 -25.61
CA THR A 17 11.57 0.44 -25.94
C THR A 17 10.36 -0.49 -25.83
N ASN A 18 10.54 -1.81 -26.00
CA ASN A 18 9.47 -2.82 -25.89
C ASN A 18 9.41 -3.53 -24.52
N ILE A 19 10.40 -3.31 -23.65
CA ILE A 19 10.44 -3.95 -22.33
C ILE A 19 9.26 -3.53 -21.45
N ARG A 20 8.71 -2.32 -21.63
CA ARG A 20 7.67 -1.80 -20.74
C ARG A 20 6.36 -2.57 -20.83
N GLU A 21 5.96 -2.99 -22.03
CA GLU A 21 4.75 -3.80 -22.23
C GLU A 21 4.97 -5.23 -21.72
N GLU A 22 6.12 -5.83 -22.04
CA GLU A 22 6.52 -7.15 -21.53
C GLU A 22 6.62 -7.16 -19.99
N LEU A 23 7.08 -6.07 -19.37
CA LEU A 23 7.16 -5.93 -17.92
C LEU A 23 5.80 -5.87 -17.23
N THR A 24 4.72 -5.48 -17.92
CA THR A 24 3.41 -5.38 -17.25
C THR A 24 2.92 -6.71 -16.73
N GLY A 25 3.11 -7.80 -17.50
CA GLY A 25 2.79 -9.15 -17.03
C GLY A 25 3.69 -9.57 -15.88
N VAL A 26 4.99 -9.27 -15.97
CA VAL A 26 5.98 -9.59 -14.92
C VAL A 26 5.65 -8.85 -13.61
N LEU A 27 5.24 -7.59 -13.68
CA LEU A 27 4.90 -6.76 -12.51
C LEU A 27 3.60 -7.21 -11.83
N ALA A 28 2.68 -7.81 -12.57
CA ALA A 28 1.42 -8.35 -12.04
C ALA A 28 1.60 -9.75 -11.42
N ASP A 29 2.73 -10.42 -11.67
CA ASP A 29 3.04 -11.71 -11.06
C ASP A 29 3.35 -11.53 -9.55
N PRO A 30 2.66 -12.24 -8.65
CA PRO A 30 2.87 -12.12 -7.22
C PRO A 30 4.31 -12.44 -6.77
N LEU A 31 5.05 -13.27 -7.50
CA LEU A 31 6.45 -13.59 -7.20
C LEU A 31 7.39 -12.38 -7.38
N ASN A 32 6.97 -11.39 -8.18
CA ASN A 32 7.71 -10.16 -8.41
C ASN A 32 7.20 -8.98 -7.57
N MET A 33 6.22 -9.21 -6.70
CA MET A 33 5.69 -8.19 -5.79
C MET A 33 6.49 -8.15 -4.48
N GLY A 34 7.22 -7.04 -4.29
CA GLY A 34 7.97 -6.77 -3.06
C GLY A 34 7.06 -6.40 -1.88
N ASP A 35 5.90 -5.80 -2.16
CA ASP A 35 4.89 -5.48 -1.15
C ASP A 35 4.09 -6.74 -0.79
N VAL A 36 4.14 -7.13 0.49
CA VAL A 36 3.50 -8.36 0.97
C VAL A 36 1.98 -8.26 0.92
N HIS A 37 1.40 -7.09 1.15
CA HIS A 37 -0.04 -6.88 1.12
C HIS A 37 -0.59 -7.14 -0.29
N PHE A 38 0.00 -6.49 -1.31
CA PHE A 38 -0.37 -6.72 -2.71
C PHE A 38 -0.11 -8.17 -3.15
N ARG A 39 1.02 -8.75 -2.74
CA ARG A 39 1.32 -10.16 -3.04
C ARG A 39 0.25 -11.11 -2.49
N LEU A 40 -0.16 -10.93 -1.23
CA LEU A 40 -1.20 -11.76 -0.60
C LEU A 40 -2.55 -11.56 -1.28
N MET A 41 -2.91 -10.32 -1.64
CA MET A 41 -4.15 -10.06 -2.40
C MET A 41 -4.16 -10.78 -3.75
N THR A 42 -3.03 -10.82 -4.46
CA THR A 42 -2.92 -11.52 -5.75
C THR A 42 -2.89 -13.05 -5.59
N GLN A 43 -2.21 -13.58 -4.56
CA GLN A 43 -2.12 -15.04 -4.34
C GLN A 43 -3.40 -15.64 -3.76
N HIS A 44 -4.10 -14.88 -2.92
CA HIS A 44 -5.25 -15.33 -2.15
C HIS A 44 -6.42 -14.34 -2.23
N PRO A 45 -6.97 -14.05 -3.43
CA PRO A 45 -7.99 -13.01 -3.62
C PRO A 45 -9.25 -13.23 -2.76
N LYS A 46 -9.58 -14.49 -2.46
CA LYS A 46 -10.69 -14.86 -1.56
C LYS A 46 -10.55 -14.32 -0.14
N TRP A 47 -9.33 -14.19 0.38
CA TRP A 47 -9.12 -13.67 1.73
C TRP A 47 -9.45 -12.18 1.84
N PHE A 48 -9.51 -11.49 0.69
CA PHE A 48 -9.71 -10.05 0.57
C PHE A 48 -11.00 -9.69 -0.16
N HIS A 49 -11.93 -10.64 -0.35
CA HIS A 49 -13.20 -10.46 -1.06
C HIS A 49 -13.04 -9.97 -2.52
N LEU A 50 -11.99 -10.42 -3.20
CA LEU A 50 -11.66 -10.04 -4.57
C LEU A 50 -12.07 -11.13 -5.59
N GLU A 51 -13.02 -12.02 -5.28
CA GLU A 51 -13.37 -13.14 -6.17
C GLU A 51 -13.98 -12.72 -7.50
N LYS A 52 -14.68 -11.58 -7.50
CA LYS A 52 -15.28 -11.01 -8.72
C LYS A 52 -14.22 -10.41 -9.63
N ASP A 53 -13.14 -9.88 -9.05
CA ASP A 53 -12.09 -9.15 -9.75
C ASP A 53 -10.69 -9.50 -9.22
N PRO A 54 -10.25 -10.77 -9.32
CA PRO A 54 -9.01 -11.24 -8.69
C PRO A 54 -7.75 -10.57 -9.27
N GLU A 55 -7.84 -10.06 -10.50
CA GLU A 55 -6.77 -9.35 -11.19
C GLU A 55 -6.60 -7.89 -10.73
N LEU A 56 -7.52 -7.37 -9.90
CA LEU A 56 -7.54 -5.96 -9.50
C LEU A 56 -6.22 -5.49 -8.83
N PRO A 57 -5.61 -6.24 -7.89
CA PRO A 57 -4.35 -5.84 -7.28
C PRO A 57 -3.21 -5.74 -8.30
N GLY A 58 -3.10 -6.71 -9.21
CA GLY A 58 -2.10 -6.70 -10.28
C GLY A 58 -2.31 -5.52 -11.25
N LYS A 59 -3.56 -5.23 -11.63
CA LYS A 59 -3.89 -4.05 -12.44
C LYS A 59 -3.52 -2.75 -11.75
N ALA A 60 -3.72 -2.65 -10.43
CA ALA A 60 -3.33 -1.47 -9.65
C ALA A 60 -1.81 -1.28 -9.64
N VAL A 61 -1.02 -2.34 -9.44
CA VAL A 61 0.45 -2.29 -9.53
C VAL A 61 0.90 -1.88 -10.93
N VAL A 62 0.34 -2.47 -11.98
CA VAL A 62 0.66 -2.10 -13.37
C VAL A 62 0.30 -0.64 -13.66
N ALA A 63 -0.86 -0.17 -13.20
CA ALA A 63 -1.28 1.22 -13.36
C ALA A 63 -0.31 2.19 -12.66
N PHE A 64 0.14 1.86 -11.45
CA PHE A 64 1.16 2.64 -10.74
C PHE A 64 2.44 2.79 -11.58
N PHE A 65 2.99 1.69 -12.10
CA PHE A 65 4.21 1.74 -12.92
C PHE A 65 4.00 2.46 -14.26
N LYS A 66 2.83 2.31 -14.90
CA LYS A 66 2.49 3.06 -16.12
C LYS A 66 2.55 4.58 -15.87
N LEU A 67 1.93 5.05 -14.79
CA LEU A 67 1.97 6.46 -14.41
C LEU A 67 3.38 6.92 -14.00
N LEU A 68 4.12 6.10 -13.26
CA LEU A 68 5.48 6.40 -12.81
C LEU A 68 6.48 6.53 -13.99
N TRP A 69 6.32 5.73 -15.02
CA TRP A 69 7.20 5.69 -16.20
C TRP A 69 6.83 6.67 -17.31
N ASP A 70 5.62 7.23 -17.27
CA ASP A 70 5.16 8.27 -18.17
C ASP A 70 5.68 9.64 -17.71
N LYS A 71 6.70 10.14 -18.41
CA LYS A 71 7.33 11.44 -18.12
C LYS A 71 6.41 12.63 -18.40
N THR A 72 5.35 12.44 -19.18
CA THR A 72 4.41 13.51 -19.53
C THR A 72 3.26 13.60 -18.54
N ASN A 73 3.10 12.60 -17.67
CA ASN A 73 2.01 12.56 -16.72
C ASN A 73 2.24 13.55 -15.56
N PRO A 74 1.32 14.50 -15.31
CA PRO A 74 1.47 15.47 -14.22
C PRO A 74 1.39 14.84 -12.83
N LEU A 75 0.91 13.59 -12.71
CA LEU A 75 0.86 12.87 -11.44
C LEU A 75 2.17 12.12 -11.13
N ARG A 76 3.09 12.00 -12.09
CA ARG A 76 4.33 11.23 -11.93
C ARG A 76 5.12 11.66 -10.71
N ASP A 77 5.30 12.96 -10.52
CA ASP A 77 6.11 13.51 -9.43
C ASP A 77 5.44 13.37 -8.05
N LYS A 78 4.15 12.99 -8.02
CA LYS A 78 3.43 12.63 -6.79
C LYS A 78 3.62 11.15 -6.40
N LEU A 79 4.10 10.31 -7.32
CA LEU A 79 4.32 8.88 -7.08
C LEU A 79 5.73 8.65 -6.53
N LYS A 80 5.82 7.81 -5.50
CA LYS A 80 7.09 7.42 -4.88
C LYS A 80 7.26 5.90 -4.98
N LEU A 81 8.40 5.46 -5.49
CA LEU A 81 8.79 4.05 -5.50
C LEU A 81 9.99 3.89 -4.56
N ASP A 82 9.75 3.24 -3.44
CA ASP A 82 10.79 2.87 -2.49
C ASP A 82 11.23 1.43 -2.72
N ILE A 83 12.51 1.24 -3.02
CA ILE A 83 13.11 -0.09 -3.19
C ILE A 83 13.87 -0.43 -1.92
N LEU A 84 13.30 -1.34 -1.14
CA LEU A 84 13.87 -1.79 0.12
C LEU A 84 14.84 -2.96 -0.12
N ALA A 85 16.05 -2.85 0.41
CA ALA A 85 17.06 -3.91 0.33
C ALA A 85 17.10 -4.76 1.62
N GLY A 86 17.46 -6.02 1.46
CA GLY A 86 17.65 -6.99 2.54
C GLY A 86 16.44 -7.88 2.79
N HIS A 87 16.51 -8.65 3.88
CA HIS A 87 15.43 -9.55 4.30
C HIS A 87 14.52 -8.88 5.32
N THR A 88 13.24 -9.24 5.28
CA THR A 88 12.27 -8.81 6.30
C THR A 88 12.50 -9.58 7.60
N ASN A 89 12.64 -8.88 8.72
CA ASN A 89 12.78 -9.47 10.06
C ASN A 89 12.24 -8.51 11.14
N PRO A 90 10.95 -8.13 11.05
CA PRO A 90 10.33 -7.27 12.05
C PRO A 90 10.39 -7.94 13.44
N LYS A 91 10.57 -7.14 14.48
CA LYS A 91 10.68 -7.57 15.87
C LYS A 91 9.47 -7.20 16.71
N ALA A 92 8.58 -6.37 16.15
CA ALA A 92 7.40 -5.87 16.81
C ALA A 92 6.34 -5.49 15.77
N PHE A 93 5.08 -5.55 16.19
CA PHE A 93 3.97 -4.86 15.54
C PHE A 93 3.57 -3.68 16.42
N ILE A 94 3.56 -2.48 15.85
CA ILE A 94 3.30 -1.24 16.55
C ILE A 94 2.01 -0.66 16.01
N GLU A 95 1.00 -0.53 16.87
CA GLU A 95 -0.20 0.22 16.60
C GLU A 95 -0.04 1.65 17.09
N VAL A 96 -0.32 2.61 16.21
CA VAL A 96 -0.24 4.04 16.52
C VAL A 96 -1.62 4.58 16.80
N SER A 97 -1.79 5.09 18.02
CA SER A 97 -2.97 5.82 18.47
C SER A 97 -2.63 7.29 18.68
N VAL A 98 -3.56 8.18 18.31
CA VAL A 98 -3.40 9.63 18.42
C VAL A 98 -4.59 10.23 19.18
N SER A 99 -4.33 11.25 20.00
CA SER A 99 -5.36 11.97 20.75
C SER A 99 -6.40 12.63 19.83
N GLU A 100 -7.58 12.93 20.38
CA GLU A 100 -8.63 13.68 19.67
C GLU A 100 -8.13 15.05 19.18
N ALA A 101 -7.25 15.70 19.95
CA ALA A 101 -6.63 16.95 19.56
C ALA A 101 -5.77 16.79 18.29
N CYS A 102 -4.94 15.73 18.22
CA CYS A 102 -4.16 15.41 17.02
C CYS A 102 -5.06 15.06 15.82
N GLN A 103 -6.14 14.30 16.04
CA GLN A 103 -7.10 13.96 14.99
C GLN A 103 -7.77 15.22 14.43
N THR A 104 -8.23 16.12 15.30
CA THR A 104 -8.85 17.40 14.92
C THR A 104 -7.88 18.29 14.15
N ALA A 105 -6.60 18.27 14.52
CA ALA A 105 -5.56 19.01 13.82
C ALA A 105 -5.08 18.32 12.52
N GLY A 106 -5.55 17.10 12.21
CA GLY A 106 -5.14 16.35 11.03
C GLY A 106 -3.66 15.93 11.06
N VAL A 107 -3.10 15.72 12.26
CA VAL A 107 -1.68 15.39 12.45
C VAL A 107 -1.50 14.01 13.06
N ALA A 108 -0.41 13.35 12.64
CA ALA A 108 -0.01 12.03 13.07
C ALA A 108 1.52 11.93 13.10
N PRO A 109 2.12 11.25 14.10
CA PRO A 109 3.55 11.08 14.17
C PRO A 109 4.06 10.21 13.01
N MET A 110 5.12 10.66 12.36
CA MET A 110 5.83 9.84 11.37
C MET A 110 6.82 8.93 12.08
N LEU A 111 6.54 7.62 12.08
CA LEU A 111 7.43 6.61 12.64
C LEU A 111 8.29 5.99 11.53
N THR A 112 9.58 5.77 11.82
CA THR A 112 10.49 5.10 10.87
C THR A 112 10.52 3.59 11.17
N PRO A 113 10.15 2.72 10.23
CA PRO A 113 10.05 1.27 10.48
C PRO A 113 11.38 0.55 10.77
N ARG A 114 12.53 1.18 10.49
CA ARG A 114 13.87 0.60 10.69
C ARG A 114 14.77 1.61 11.39
N SER A 115 15.41 1.20 12.47
CA SER A 115 16.42 2.00 13.16
C SER A 115 17.82 1.68 12.65
N SER A 116 18.76 2.60 12.89
CA SER A 116 20.19 2.42 12.56
C SER A 116 20.83 1.23 13.29
N GLY A 117 20.25 0.79 14.41
CA GLY A 117 20.71 -0.37 15.20
C GLY A 117 20.23 -1.72 14.66
N GLY A 118 19.62 -1.78 13.49
CA GLY A 118 19.15 -3.03 12.88
C GLY A 118 17.81 -3.55 13.43
N PHE A 119 17.15 -2.80 14.30
CA PHE A 119 15.79 -3.09 14.73
C PHE A 119 14.79 -2.65 13.65
N SER A 120 13.81 -3.49 13.35
CA SER A 120 12.69 -3.12 12.48
C SER A 120 11.35 -3.54 13.07
N ALA A 121 10.31 -2.79 12.79
CA ALA A 121 8.94 -3.07 13.24
C ALA A 121 7.93 -2.89 12.10
N LEU A 122 6.80 -3.59 12.21
CA LEU A 122 5.60 -3.28 11.43
C LEU A 122 4.85 -2.18 12.15
N ILE A 123 4.37 -1.17 11.40
CA ILE A 123 3.68 -0.01 11.97
C ILE A 123 2.31 0.08 11.31
N SER A 124 1.26 0.09 12.13
CA SER A 124 -0.13 0.29 11.72
C SER A 124 -0.63 1.62 12.28
N HIS A 125 -1.14 2.48 11.40
CA HIS A 125 -1.65 3.80 11.78
C HIS A 125 -3.12 3.94 11.37
N LEU A 126 -4.02 3.22 12.06
CA LEU A 126 -5.42 3.12 11.67
C LEU A 126 -6.14 4.48 11.65
N SER A 127 -5.82 5.42 12.55
CA SER A 127 -6.41 6.78 12.53
C SER A 127 -6.07 7.54 11.24
N ALA A 128 -4.80 7.55 10.81
CA ALA A 128 -4.39 8.19 9.57
C ALA A 128 -5.01 7.51 8.33
N VAL A 129 -5.14 6.18 8.38
CA VAL A 129 -5.82 5.41 7.34
C VAL A 129 -7.31 5.75 7.28
N ALA A 130 -7.97 5.92 8.43
CA ALA A 130 -9.39 6.31 8.49
C ALA A 130 -9.63 7.69 7.86
N GLU A 131 -8.77 8.66 8.13
CA GLU A 131 -8.80 9.98 7.46
C GLU A 131 -8.65 9.83 5.95
N ARG A 132 -7.66 9.07 5.50
CA ARG A 132 -7.44 8.84 4.06
C ARG A 132 -8.64 8.15 3.39
N ARG A 133 -9.29 7.22 4.07
CA ARG A 133 -10.51 6.55 3.58
C ARG A 133 -11.68 7.54 3.46
N ARG A 134 -11.80 8.49 4.39
CA ARG A 134 -12.80 9.58 4.31
C ARG A 134 -12.56 10.47 3.09
N GLU A 135 -11.32 10.87 2.82
CA GLU A 135 -10.97 11.63 1.62
C GLU A 135 -11.32 10.88 0.33
N LEU A 136 -11.03 9.57 0.28
CA LEU A 136 -11.35 8.74 -0.88
C LEU A 136 -12.87 8.62 -1.08
N ALA A 137 -13.62 8.37 -0.01
CA ALA A 137 -15.08 8.29 -0.07
C ALA A 137 -15.68 9.61 -0.58
N ASP A 138 -15.20 10.75 -0.07
CA ASP A 138 -15.62 12.09 -0.52
C ASP A 138 -15.30 12.34 -2.00
N TYR A 139 -14.08 12.01 -2.42
CA TYR A 139 -13.65 12.13 -3.81
C TYR A 139 -14.51 11.30 -4.77
N PHE A 140 -14.77 10.03 -4.43
CA PHE A 140 -15.55 9.15 -5.29
C PHE A 140 -17.04 9.48 -5.28
N ALA A 141 -17.59 9.92 -4.15
CA ALA A 141 -18.98 10.36 -4.07
C ALA A 141 -19.22 11.65 -4.87
N SER A 142 -18.31 12.63 -4.79
CA SER A 142 -18.44 13.92 -5.49
C SER A 142 -18.31 13.83 -7.01
N ARG A 143 -17.70 12.77 -7.55
CA ARG A 143 -17.51 12.58 -9.00
C ARG A 143 -18.59 11.73 -9.68
N ARG A 144 -19.58 11.24 -8.95
CA ARG A 144 -20.66 10.43 -9.51
C ARG A 144 -21.85 11.33 -9.86
N THR A 145 -22.30 11.24 -11.11
CA THR A 145 -23.35 12.11 -11.66
C THR A 145 -24.66 11.37 -11.99
N HIS A 146 -24.81 10.10 -11.59
CA HIS A 146 -25.92 9.24 -12.05
C HIS A 146 -26.83 8.85 -10.88
N SER A 147 -28.13 8.70 -11.14
CA SER A 147 -29.13 8.23 -10.17
C SER A 147 -28.83 6.78 -9.75
N GLY A 148 -28.78 6.53 -8.44
CA GLY A 148 -28.37 5.24 -7.86
C GLY A 148 -26.92 5.21 -7.34
N ALA A 149 -26.23 6.35 -7.32
CA ALA A 149 -24.91 6.45 -6.71
C ALA A 149 -24.97 6.22 -5.19
N VAL A 150 -24.23 5.20 -4.73
CA VAL A 150 -23.87 4.98 -3.31
C VAL A 150 -23.42 6.30 -2.70
N GLY A 151 -24.05 6.68 -1.59
CA GLY A 151 -23.74 7.93 -0.89
C GLY A 151 -22.35 7.92 -0.26
N LYS A 152 -21.81 9.11 0.09
CA LYS A 152 -20.50 9.23 0.76
C LYS A 152 -20.40 8.33 1.99
N GLU A 153 -21.41 8.31 2.85
CA GLU A 153 -21.38 7.54 4.09
C GLU A 153 -21.45 6.04 3.87
N GLU A 154 -22.25 5.60 2.91
CA GLU A 154 -22.33 4.19 2.52
C GLU A 154 -20.99 3.73 1.93
N LEU A 155 -20.37 4.56 1.08
CA LEU A 155 -19.05 4.29 0.51
C LEU A 155 -17.96 4.29 1.59
N LEU A 156 -17.99 5.24 2.53
CA LEU A 156 -17.05 5.31 3.64
C LEU A 156 -17.16 4.08 4.52
N SER A 157 -18.39 3.67 4.87
CA SER A 157 -18.65 2.47 5.67
C SER A 157 -18.09 1.22 4.99
N ALA A 158 -18.34 1.05 3.69
CA ALA A 158 -17.80 -0.07 2.91
C ALA A 158 -16.25 -0.06 2.88
N ILE A 159 -15.63 1.09 2.54
CA ILE A 159 -14.17 1.21 2.48
C ILE A 159 -13.52 0.95 3.86
N GLN A 160 -14.16 1.40 4.94
CA GLN A 160 -13.66 1.17 6.29
C GLN A 160 -13.74 -0.31 6.67
N HIS A 161 -14.87 -0.95 6.41
CA HIS A 161 -15.10 -2.37 6.70
C HIS A 161 -14.10 -3.24 5.94
N ASP A 162 -14.12 -3.18 4.61
CA ASP A 162 -13.27 -4.00 3.75
C ASP A 162 -11.78 -3.71 4.00
N GLY A 163 -11.46 -2.44 4.19
CA GLY A 163 -10.09 -2.02 4.46
C GLY A 163 -9.58 -2.48 5.83
N LEU A 164 -10.43 -2.57 6.86
CA LEU A 164 -10.00 -3.10 8.16
C LEU A 164 -9.72 -4.59 8.05
N GLN A 165 -10.63 -5.34 7.44
CA GLN A 165 -10.44 -6.77 7.19
C GLN A 165 -9.16 -7.04 6.41
N ALA A 166 -8.90 -6.30 5.33
CA ALA A 166 -7.69 -6.46 4.52
C ALA A 166 -6.39 -6.24 5.32
N VAL A 167 -6.40 -5.27 6.25
CA VAL A 167 -5.27 -5.01 7.16
C VAL A 167 -5.11 -6.15 8.15
N GLU A 168 -6.20 -6.63 8.76
CA GLU A 168 -6.18 -7.75 9.70
C GLU A 168 -5.67 -9.03 9.05
N THR A 169 -6.16 -9.38 7.86
CA THR A 169 -5.68 -10.53 7.07
C THR A 169 -4.18 -10.44 6.83
N THR A 170 -3.68 -9.26 6.47
CA THR A 170 -2.26 -9.05 6.20
C THR A 170 -1.42 -9.10 7.47
N ALA A 171 -1.91 -8.48 8.54
CA ALA A 171 -1.24 -8.47 9.84
C ALA A 171 -1.15 -9.89 10.42
N ASN A 172 -2.19 -10.72 10.27
CA ASN A 172 -2.17 -12.12 10.72
C ASN A 172 -1.06 -12.94 10.05
N GLU A 173 -0.76 -12.67 8.79
CA GLU A 173 0.34 -13.32 8.06
C GLU A 173 1.70 -12.73 8.41
N MET A 174 1.80 -11.39 8.52
CA MET A 174 3.07 -10.70 8.69
C MET A 174 3.56 -10.60 10.15
N ALA A 175 2.64 -10.55 11.10
CA ALA A 175 2.92 -10.27 12.52
C ALA A 175 2.85 -11.53 13.40
N LYS A 176 2.73 -12.72 12.80
CA LYS A 176 2.62 -13.98 13.52
C LYS A 176 3.79 -14.17 14.51
N GLY A 177 3.47 -14.24 15.79
CA GLY A 177 4.45 -14.41 16.87
C GLY A 177 5.24 -13.16 17.23
N LEU A 178 4.91 -11.99 16.66
CA LEU A 178 5.51 -10.73 17.07
C LEU A 178 4.81 -10.17 18.33
N PRO A 179 5.55 -9.55 19.26
CA PRO A 179 4.95 -8.76 20.30
C PRO A 179 4.23 -7.54 19.70
N VAL A 180 3.06 -7.24 20.25
CA VAL A 180 2.24 -6.08 19.86
C VAL A 180 2.40 -4.97 20.88
N TYR A 181 2.67 -3.75 20.41
CA TYR A 181 2.76 -2.55 21.23
C TYR A 181 1.80 -1.50 20.72
N VAL A 182 1.16 -0.78 21.64
CA VAL A 182 0.35 0.40 21.31
C VAL A 182 1.12 1.63 21.76
N LEU A 183 1.37 2.54 20.83
CA LEU A 183 1.97 3.84 21.12
C LEU A 183 0.90 4.91 21.00
N THR A 184 0.62 5.59 22.10
CA THR A 184 -0.34 6.69 22.16
C THR A 184 0.40 8.02 22.16
N PHE A 185 0.07 8.87 21.20
CA PHE A 185 0.61 10.22 21.09
C PHE A 185 -0.47 11.23 21.45
N VAL A 186 -0.13 12.12 22.40
CA VAL A 186 -1.07 13.09 22.99
C VAL A 186 -0.77 14.51 22.55
#